data_AF-X1I9N5-F1
#
_entry.id   AF-X1I9N5-F1
#
_cell.length_a   1.000
_cell.length_b   1.000
_cell.length_c   1.000
_cell.angle_alpha   90.00
_cell.angle_beta   90.00
_cell.angle_gamma   90.00
#
_symmetry.space_group_name_H-M   'P 1'
#
loop_
_entity.id
_entity.type
_entity.pdbx_description
1 polymer ?
#
loop_
_entity_poly.entity_id
_entity_poly.type
_entity_poly.pdbx_seq_one_letter_code
_entity_poly.pdbx_strand_id
1 'polypeptide(L)'
;MGRNRKLLFTDQQLIELHDQGFNDREIGEKLGASMSAVYYRRKKLGLEVNRYRNLGRLFTDQQLVALHEKGLIDREIAEKLDVTKNIVAYHRRKLGLESNYRLLFTDQQLIELHDQGFNDREIGEKLGTSAGNVYYRRNRIGLKPVSRER
;
A
#
# COMPACT_ATOMS: atom_id res chain seq x y z
N MET A 1 -20.50 17.51 -43.77
CA MET A 1 -19.14 17.81 -43.28
C MET A 1 -18.89 17.08 -41.97
N GLY A 2 -18.57 15.78 -42.02
CA GLY A 2 -18.23 15.02 -40.82
C GLY A 2 -16.86 15.47 -40.33
N ARG A 3 -16.80 16.18 -39.20
CA ARG A 3 -15.51 16.52 -38.57
C ARG A 3 -14.81 15.21 -38.23
N ASN A 4 -13.78 14.86 -39.00
CA ASN A 4 -12.88 13.76 -38.69
C ASN A 4 -12.07 14.17 -37.44
N ARG A 5 -12.70 14.00 -36.27
CA ARG A 5 -12.04 14.22 -34.98
C ARG A 5 -11.09 13.05 -34.81
N LYS A 6 -9.81 13.29 -35.14
CA LYS A 6 -8.69 12.44 -34.68
C LYS A 6 -8.96 12.12 -33.21
N LEU A 7 -9.07 10.84 -32.89
CA LEU A 7 -9.21 10.40 -31.49
C LEU A 7 -7.96 10.90 -30.76
N LEU A 8 -8.16 11.73 -29.73
CA LEU A 8 -7.07 12.29 -28.92
C LEU A 8 -6.30 11.19 -28.18
N PHE A 9 -6.94 10.04 -27.96
CA PHE A 9 -6.40 8.86 -27.30
C PHE A 9 -7.12 7.59 -27.79
N THR A 10 -6.46 6.44 -27.63
CA THR A 10 -7.01 5.12 -27.97
C THR A 10 -7.87 4.56 -26.84
N ASP A 11 -8.74 3.60 -27.17
CA ASP A 11 -9.55 2.90 -26.16
C ASP A 11 -8.67 2.15 -25.16
N GLN A 12 -7.56 1.57 -25.65
CA GLN A 12 -6.59 0.87 -24.81
C GLN A 12 -5.98 1.80 -23.75
N GLN A 13 -5.57 3.01 -24.14
CA GLN A 13 -5.02 4.00 -23.19
C GLN A 13 -6.06 4.41 -22.13
N LEU A 14 -7.33 4.54 -22.51
CA LEU A 14 -8.39 4.83 -21.55
C LEU A 14 -8.61 3.65 -20.61
N ILE A 15 -8.70 2.43 -21.13
CA ILE A 15 -8.90 1.21 -20.33
C ILE A 15 -7.77 1.03 -19.34
N GLU A 16 -6.51 1.16 -19.77
CA GLU A 16 -5.36 1.04 -18.87
C GLU A 16 -5.39 2.05 -17.72
N LEU A 17 -5.73 3.31 -18.01
CA LEU A 17 -5.82 4.33 -16.97
C LEU A 17 -7.08 4.13 -16.10
N HIS A 18 -8.18 3.65 -16.67
CA HIS A 18 -9.41 3.35 -15.94
C HIS A 18 -9.23 2.15 -15.00
N ASP A 19 -8.57 1.08 -15.45
CA ASP A 19 -8.20 -0.11 -14.68
C ASP A 19 -7.17 0.24 -13.60
N GLN A 20 -6.24 1.13 -13.91
CA GLN A 20 -5.36 1.72 -12.89
C GLN A 20 -6.17 2.48 -11.84
N GLY A 21 -7.41 2.88 -12.12
CA GLY A 21 -8.33 3.50 -11.18
C GLY A 21 -8.36 5.03 -11.24
N PHE A 22 -7.92 5.62 -12.35
CA PHE A 22 -8.04 7.06 -12.60
C PHE A 22 -9.50 7.45 -12.91
N ASN A 23 -9.89 8.66 -12.53
CA ASN A 23 -11.21 9.21 -12.86
C ASN A 23 -11.19 9.93 -14.23
N ASP A 24 -12.37 10.24 -14.76
CA ASP A 24 -12.52 10.84 -16.11
C ASP A 24 -11.72 12.15 -16.27
N ARG A 25 -11.51 12.91 -15.19
CA ARG A 25 -10.71 14.14 -15.20
C ARG A 25 -9.21 13.84 -15.26
N GLU A 26 -8.71 12.97 -14.39
CA GLU A 26 -7.29 12.57 -14.33
C GLU A 26 -6.85 11.90 -15.64
N ILE A 27 -7.71 11.06 -16.21
CA ILE A 27 -7.48 10.45 -17.52
C ILE A 27 -7.42 11.55 -18.59
N GLY A 28 -8.30 12.55 -18.53
CA GLY A 28 -8.28 13.68 -19.46
C GLY A 28 -6.97 14.47 -19.39
N GLU A 29 -6.53 14.83 -18.18
CA GLU A 29 -5.26 15.53 -17.95
C GLU A 29 -4.06 14.72 -18.49
N LYS A 30 -4.02 13.40 -18.26
CA LYS A 30 -2.95 12.52 -18.75
C LYS A 30 -2.95 12.31 -20.25
N LEU A 31 -4.12 12.26 -20.87
CA LEU A 31 -4.29 12.02 -22.30
C LEU A 31 -4.39 13.31 -23.13
N GLY A 32 -4.23 14.48 -22.50
CA GLY A 32 -4.40 15.78 -23.17
C GLY A 32 -5.81 15.97 -23.74
N ALA A 33 -6.81 15.38 -23.09
CA ALA A 33 -8.21 15.38 -23.52
C ALA A 33 -9.13 16.02 -22.49
N SER A 34 -10.29 16.51 -22.94
CA SER A 34 -11.28 17.01 -21.99
C SER A 34 -11.90 15.85 -21.20
N MET A 35 -12.20 16.10 -19.93
CA MET A 35 -12.94 15.16 -19.06
C MET A 35 -14.23 14.66 -19.76
N SER A 36 -14.94 15.56 -20.46
CA SER A 36 -16.14 15.17 -21.21
C SER A 36 -15.84 14.15 -22.32
N ALA A 37 -14.73 14.28 -23.04
CA ALA A 37 -14.35 13.32 -24.08
C ALA A 37 -14.07 11.92 -23.49
N VAL A 38 -13.39 11.86 -22.34
CA VAL A 38 -13.15 10.63 -21.60
C VAL A 38 -14.46 10.03 -21.09
N TYR A 39 -15.33 10.84 -20.48
CA TYR A 39 -16.65 10.41 -20.01
C TYR A 39 -17.46 9.71 -21.11
N TYR A 40 -17.57 10.34 -22.29
CA TYR A 40 -18.31 9.78 -23.41
C TYR A 40 -17.69 8.47 -23.90
N ARG A 41 -16.36 8.41 -23.95
CA ARG A 41 -15.65 7.21 -24.43
C ARG A 41 -15.75 6.06 -23.43
N ARG A 42 -15.57 6.33 -22.14
CA ARG A 42 -15.79 5.37 -21.04
C ARG A 42 -17.19 4.78 -21.07
N LYS A 43 -18.22 5.64 -21.20
CA LYS A 43 -19.61 5.19 -21.33
C LYS A 43 -19.84 4.32 -22.56
N LYS A 44 -19.24 4.68 -23.71
CA LYS A 44 -19.31 3.87 -24.94
C LYS A 44 -18.64 2.50 -24.79
N LEU A 45 -17.60 2.41 -23.98
CA LEU A 45 -16.91 1.16 -23.64
C LEU A 45 -17.61 0.35 -22.53
N GLY A 46 -18.74 0.83 -22.00
CA GLY A 46 -19.48 0.14 -20.94
C GLY A 46 -18.77 0.14 -19.58
N LEU A 47 -17.73 0.96 -19.42
CA LEU A 47 -16.95 1.02 -18.20
C LEU A 47 -17.71 1.82 -17.13
N GLU A 48 -17.80 1.25 -15.93
CA GLU A 48 -18.42 1.91 -14.79
C GLU A 48 -17.66 3.19 -14.41
N VAL A 49 -18.38 4.14 -13.82
CA VAL A 49 -17.69 5.34 -13.30
C VAL A 49 -16.86 4.93 -12.08
N ASN A 50 -15.63 5.42 -12.01
CA ASN A 50 -14.80 5.31 -10.81
C ASN A 50 -15.37 6.25 -9.72
N ARG A 51 -16.51 5.83 -9.14
CA ARG A 51 -17.49 6.60 -8.35
C ARG A 51 -16.99 7.08 -6.99
N TYR A 52 -15.85 6.54 -6.53
CA TYR A 52 -15.39 6.69 -5.13
C TYR A 52 -14.22 7.67 -4.90
N ARG A 53 -13.82 8.50 -5.87
CA ARG A 53 -12.65 9.38 -5.68
C ARG A 53 -12.88 10.80 -6.20
N ASN A 54 -13.79 11.52 -5.53
CA ASN A 54 -13.82 13.00 -5.56
C ASN A 54 -12.74 13.63 -4.66
N LEU A 55 -12.09 12.84 -3.80
CA LEU A 55 -10.80 13.19 -3.23
C LEU A 55 -9.78 12.73 -4.27
N GLY A 56 -9.21 13.66 -5.04
CA GLY A 56 -8.19 13.37 -6.06
C GLY A 56 -7.24 12.29 -5.57
N ARG A 57 -6.98 11.28 -6.39
CA ARG A 57 -6.26 10.11 -5.92
C ARG A 57 -4.84 10.55 -5.56
N LEU A 58 -4.58 10.68 -4.25
CA LEU A 58 -3.31 11.19 -3.72
C LEU A 58 -2.11 10.38 -4.23
N PHE A 59 -2.31 9.09 -4.56
CA PHE A 59 -1.31 8.20 -5.16
C PHE A 59 -1.92 7.01 -5.91
N THR A 60 -1.17 6.45 -6.85
CA THR A 60 -1.54 5.23 -7.59
C THR A 60 -1.21 3.96 -6.81
N ASP A 61 -1.91 2.86 -7.12
CA ASP A 61 -1.62 1.57 -6.47
C ASP A 61 -0.18 1.10 -6.78
N GLN A 62 0.31 1.38 -8.00
CA GLN A 62 1.71 1.15 -8.38
C GLN A 62 2.69 1.97 -7.54
N GLN A 63 2.39 3.23 -7.19
CA GLN A 63 3.24 4.03 -6.31
C GLN A 63 3.31 3.43 -4.91
N LEU A 64 2.18 2.95 -4.37
CA LEU A 64 2.14 2.27 -3.08
C LEU A 64 2.93 0.96 -3.13
N VAL A 65 2.72 0.13 -4.15
CA VAL A 65 3.43 -1.15 -4.34
C VAL A 65 4.94 -0.89 -4.44
N ALA A 66 5.38 0.05 -5.27
CA ALA A 66 6.82 0.34 -5.44
C ALA A 66 7.49 0.86 -4.16
N LEU A 67 6.77 1.58 -3.30
CA LEU A 67 7.31 2.01 -2.00
C LEU A 67 7.26 0.88 -0.97
N HIS A 68 6.23 0.05 -1.03
CA HIS A 68 6.08 -1.13 -0.18
C HIS A 68 7.15 -2.20 -0.49
N GLU A 69 7.45 -2.46 -1.75
CA GLU A 69 8.51 -3.37 -2.19
C GLU A 69 9.91 -2.92 -1.75
N LYS A 70 10.09 -1.60 -1.55
CA LYS A 70 11.32 -1.04 -0.95
C LYS A 70 11.42 -1.26 0.56
N GLY A 71 10.45 -1.97 1.16
CA GLY A 71 10.43 -2.29 2.59
C GLY A 71 9.93 -1.17 3.50
N LEU A 72 9.38 -0.08 2.95
CA LEU A 72 8.90 1.05 3.75
C LEU A 72 7.65 0.68 4.52
N ILE A 73 7.53 1.20 5.74
CA ILE A 73 6.33 1.03 6.57
C ILE A 73 5.23 2.02 6.16
N ASP A 74 3.98 1.72 6.49
CA ASP A 74 2.80 2.54 6.11
C ASP A 74 2.97 4.04 6.45
N ARG A 75 3.70 4.37 7.52
CA ARG A 75 4.02 5.76 7.90
C ARG A 75 4.97 6.45 6.92
N GLU A 76 6.04 5.77 6.51
CA GLU A 76 7.03 6.34 5.57
C GLU A 76 6.44 6.47 4.17
N ILE A 77 5.63 5.49 3.77
CA ILE A 77 4.85 5.55 2.54
C ILE A 77 3.90 6.75 2.61
N ALA A 78 3.23 6.95 3.75
CA ALA A 78 2.31 8.07 3.93
C ALA A 78 3.00 9.43 3.84
N GLU A 79 4.17 9.59 4.45
CA GLU A 79 5.00 10.80 4.35
C GLU A 79 5.46 11.06 2.90
N LYS A 80 5.81 10.01 2.14
CA LYS A 80 6.22 10.14 0.73
C LYS A 80 5.08 10.47 -0.23
N LEU A 81 3.87 10.02 0.10
CA LEU A 81 2.68 10.21 -0.74
C LEU A 81 1.82 11.38 -0.27
N ASP A 82 2.28 12.13 0.74
CA ASP A 82 1.58 13.25 1.38
C ASP A 82 0.14 12.88 1.80
N VAL A 83 0.00 11.73 2.45
CA VAL A 83 -1.28 11.18 2.91
C VAL A 83 -1.21 10.79 4.37
N THR A 84 -2.37 10.46 4.96
CA THR A 84 -2.38 9.83 6.28
C THR A 84 -2.05 8.34 6.19
N LYS A 85 -1.40 7.80 7.23
CA LYS A 85 -1.10 6.35 7.33
C LYS A 85 -2.34 5.47 7.16
N ASN A 86 -3.51 5.96 7.56
CA ASN A 86 -4.77 5.20 7.49
C ASN A 86 -5.19 4.97 6.04
N ILE A 87 -4.95 5.94 5.15
CA ILE A 87 -5.21 5.82 3.71
C ILE A 87 -4.27 4.77 3.10
N VAL A 88 -2.99 4.79 3.44
CA VAL A 88 -2.02 3.77 3.00
C VAL A 88 -2.43 2.39 3.49
N ALA A 89 -2.73 2.23 4.79
CA ALA A 89 -3.13 0.95 5.37
C ALA A 89 -4.44 0.41 4.76
N TYR A 90 -5.38 1.28 4.37
CA TYR A 90 -6.58 0.89 3.65
C TYR A 90 -6.23 0.35 2.25
N HIS A 91 -5.44 1.11 1.46
CA HIS A 91 -5.07 0.72 0.11
C HIS A 91 -4.18 -0.52 0.06
N ARG A 92 -3.20 -0.62 0.97
CA ARG A 92 -2.34 -1.80 1.16
C ARG A 92 -3.17 -3.07 1.39
N ARG A 93 -4.13 -3.03 2.32
CA ARG A 93 -5.03 -4.16 2.60
C ARG A 93 -5.90 -4.51 1.41
N LYS A 94 -6.41 -3.52 0.67
CA LYS A 94 -7.20 -3.75 -0.54
C LYS A 94 -6.40 -4.46 -1.64
N LEU A 95 -5.09 -4.22 -1.69
CA LEU A 95 -4.15 -4.88 -2.60
C LEU A 95 -3.62 -6.23 -2.07
N GLY A 96 -4.07 -6.69 -0.90
CA GLY A 96 -3.61 -7.95 -0.31
C GLY A 96 -2.17 -7.93 0.21
N LEU A 97 -1.56 -6.74 0.33
CA LEU A 97 -0.19 -6.60 0.81
C LEU A 97 -0.15 -6.65 2.34
N GLU A 98 0.76 -7.44 2.92
CA GLU A 98 1.03 -7.42 4.35
C GLU A 98 1.70 -6.11 4.77
N SER A 99 1.54 -5.65 6.01
CA SER A 99 2.29 -4.44 6.43
C SER A 99 3.76 -4.77 6.59
N ASN A 100 4.61 -3.89 6.05
CA ASN A 100 6.00 -3.87 6.43
C ASN A 100 6.12 -3.40 7.88
N TYR A 101 7.02 -4.04 8.61
CA TYR A 101 7.39 -3.64 9.96
C TYR A 101 8.89 -3.39 9.95
N ARG A 102 9.34 -2.32 10.61
CA ARG A 102 10.76 -2.18 10.92
C ARG A 102 11.11 -3.27 11.93
N LEU A 103 11.91 -4.23 11.49
CA LEU A 103 12.58 -5.16 12.38
C LEU A 103 13.62 -4.36 13.15
N LEU A 104 13.33 -4.07 14.41
CA LEU A 104 14.31 -3.45 15.34
C LEU A 104 15.45 -4.43 15.68
N PHE A 105 15.23 -5.72 15.40
CA PHE A 105 16.14 -6.82 15.64
C PHE A 105 15.84 -7.94 14.64
N THR A 106 16.84 -8.75 14.34
CA THR A 106 16.72 -9.92 13.45
C THR A 106 16.11 -11.11 14.19
N ASP A 107 15.55 -12.08 13.43
CA ASP A 107 15.05 -13.32 14.01
C ASP A 107 16.15 -14.08 14.76
N GLN A 108 17.38 -14.04 14.26
CA GLN A 108 18.53 -14.66 14.88
C GLN A 108 18.80 -14.07 16.27
N GLN A 109 18.80 -12.74 16.41
CA GLN A 109 18.97 -12.06 17.70
C GLN A 109 17.85 -12.41 18.70
N LEU A 110 16.62 -12.59 18.19
CA LEU A 110 15.50 -13.02 19.02
C LEU A 110 15.67 -14.47 19.48
N ILE A 111 16.01 -15.38 18.57
CA ILE A 111 16.21 -16.82 18.85
C ILE A 111 17.35 -17.00 19.86
N GLU A 112 18.49 -16.33 19.66
CA GLU A 112 19.63 -16.44 20.58
C GLU A 112 19.31 -16.02 22.01
N LEU A 113 18.56 -14.92 22.19
CA LEU A 113 18.16 -14.48 23.52
C LEU A 113 17.04 -15.35 24.11
N HIS A 114 16.15 -15.88 23.27
CA HIS A 114 15.10 -16.81 23.68
C HIS A 114 15.68 -18.16 24.15
N ASP A 115 16.65 -18.71 23.42
CA ASP A 115 17.38 -19.93 23.77
C ASP A 115 18.22 -19.76 25.05
N GLN A 116 18.69 -18.55 25.33
CA GLN A 116 19.32 -18.18 26.61
C GLN A 116 18.32 -18.11 27.78
N GLY A 117 17.02 -18.30 27.52
CA GLY A 117 15.96 -18.30 28.54
C GLY A 117 15.45 -16.91 28.93
N PHE A 118 15.78 -15.86 28.18
CA PHE A 118 15.21 -14.54 28.43
C PHE A 118 13.73 -14.50 28.03
N ASN A 119 12.91 -13.85 28.85
CA ASN A 119 11.50 -13.65 28.51
C ASN A 119 11.30 -12.44 27.57
N ASP A 120 10.10 -12.30 26.99
CA ASP A 120 9.79 -11.25 26.01
C ASP A 120 10.12 -9.82 26.51
N ARG A 121 10.05 -9.57 27.83
CA ARG A 121 10.43 -8.29 28.43
C ARG A 121 11.94 -8.08 28.47
N GLU A 122 12.70 -9.06 28.95
CA GLU A 122 14.17 -9.00 29.04
C GLU A 122 14.81 -8.91 27.64
N ILE A 123 14.25 -9.66 26.69
CA ILE A 123 14.64 -9.57 25.27
C ILE A 123 14.35 -8.16 24.74
N GLY A 124 13.19 -7.59 25.08
CA GLY A 124 12.83 -6.23 24.68
C GLY A 124 13.84 -5.20 25.17
N GLU A 125 14.20 -5.27 26.45
CA GLU A 125 15.20 -4.40 27.08
C GLU A 125 16.58 -4.54 26.40
N LYS A 126 17.02 -5.76 26.09
CA LYS A 126 18.30 -6.03 25.41
C LYS A 126 18.34 -5.56 23.95
N LEU A 127 17.22 -5.69 23.23
CA LEU A 127 17.10 -5.34 21.81
C LEU A 127 16.63 -3.89 21.60
N GLY A 128 16.48 -3.10 22.67
CA GLY A 128 16.06 -1.70 22.57
C GLY A 128 14.65 -1.54 22.02
N THR A 129 13.74 -2.45 22.35
CA THR A 129 12.38 -2.52 21.80
C THR A 129 11.35 -2.84 22.88
N SER A 130 10.06 -2.75 22.55
CA SER A 130 9.01 -3.12 23.50
C SER A 130 8.84 -4.63 23.59
N ALA A 131 8.48 -5.12 24.78
CA ALA A 131 8.12 -6.52 25.00
C ALA A 131 6.98 -6.97 24.06
N GLY A 132 6.08 -6.06 23.67
CA GLY A 132 5.04 -6.32 22.69
C GLY A 132 5.59 -6.66 21.30
N ASN A 133 6.60 -5.93 20.81
CA ASN A 133 7.24 -6.23 19.53
C ASN A 133 7.91 -7.61 19.54
N VAL A 134 8.57 -7.95 20.65
CA VAL A 134 9.16 -9.28 20.86
C VAL A 134 8.08 -10.35 20.84
N TYR A 135 7.00 -10.19 21.61
CA TYR A 135 5.86 -11.10 21.64
C TYR A 135 5.28 -11.35 20.23
N TYR A 136 5.02 -10.28 19.47
CA TYR A 136 4.46 -10.41 18.12
C TYR A 136 5.41 -11.16 17.19
N ARG A 137 6.71 -10.86 17.25
CA ARG A 137 7.70 -11.52 16.40
C ARG A 137 7.90 -12.98 16.80
N ARG A 138 8.03 -13.26 18.10
CA ARG A 138 8.12 -14.61 18.70
C ARG A 138 6.99 -15.50 18.21
N ASN A 139 5.73 -15.04 18.30
CA ASN A 139 4.58 -15.80 17.82
C ASN A 139 4.59 -16.00 16.30
N ARG A 140 5.06 -15.01 15.53
CA ARG A 140 5.14 -15.12 14.07
C ARG A 140 6.16 -16.17 13.61
N ILE A 141 7.28 -16.31 14.32
CA ILE A 141 8.30 -17.34 14.04
C ILE A 141 8.06 -18.66 14.79
N GLY A 142 6.93 -18.79 15.49
CA GLY A 142 6.50 -20.05 16.12
C GLY A 142 7.19 -20.40 17.45
N LEU A 143 7.90 -19.47 18.08
CA LEU A 143 8.55 -19.72 19.37
C LEU A 143 7.55 -19.68 20.53
N LYS A 144 7.57 -20.69 21.40
CA LYS A 144 6.74 -20.74 22.61
C LYS A 144 7.25 -19.77 23.67
N PRO A 145 6.40 -19.21 24.54
CA PRO A 145 6.87 -18.32 25.60
C PRO A 145 7.76 -19.10 26.58
N VAL A 146 8.85 -18.47 27.01
CA VAL A 146 9.68 -19.01 28.09
C VAL A 146 8.83 -19.01 29.36
N SER A 147 8.51 -20.20 29.86
CA SER A 147 7.74 -20.39 31.08
C SER A 147 8.70 -20.29 32.26
N ARG A 148 8.45 -19.40 33.22
CA ARG A 148 9.14 -19.48 34.52
C ARG A 148 8.39 -20.49 35.37
N GLU A 149 9.06 -21.56 35.78
CA GLU A 149 8.67 -22.24 37.01
C GLU A 149 8.81 -21.22 38.15
N ARG A 150 7.77 -21.15 38.98
CA ARG A 150 7.60 -20.15 40.04
C ARG A 150 8.63 -20.30 41.15
#